data_AF-A0A940JIZ8-F1
#
_entry.id   AF-A0A940JIZ8-F1
#
_cell.length_a   1.000
_cell.length_b   1.000
_cell.length_c   1.000
_cell.angle_alpha   90.00
_cell.angle_beta   90.00
_cell.angle_gamma   90.00
#
_symmetry.space_group_name_H-M   'P 1'
#
loop_
_entity.id
_entity.type
_entity.pdbx_description
1 polymer ?
#
loop_
_entity_poly.entity_id
_entity_poly.type
_entity_poly.pdbx_seq_one_letter_code
_entity_poly.pdbx_strand_id
1 'polypeptide(L)'
;MKKIVFVVMLYALLIAACKKEHSQTIDNKDEPQVSFDLDGEEVEISYDDGQANESSVYSFGGYAGNYFGISSLFKMNGKVNLEITFGTVLTQSTQLTEDVLVQLIAPGKRVYGSLGAFETHPDLKPGKVEIAYTDKKSVRWCSTQIKEETSGSGLEIKVIVDQPKSTFNIDKIEKTRLNNGKDSYRIKGNFDCFVYQINSKAKKKMKGKFIGLIPL
;
A
#
# COMPACT_ATOMS: atom_id res chain seq x y z
N MET A 1 -0.09 -16.52 -63.78
CA MET A 1 -1.42 -15.88 -63.70
C MET A 1 -2.17 -16.45 -62.50
N LYS A 2 -2.71 -15.55 -61.65
CA LYS A 2 -3.76 -15.71 -60.61
C LYS A 2 -3.37 -16.52 -59.35
N LYS A 3 -3.28 -15.96 -58.12
CA LYS A 3 -4.09 -15.05 -57.27
C LYS A 3 -5.07 -15.78 -56.32
N ILE A 4 -4.92 -15.46 -55.02
CA ILE A 4 -5.96 -15.16 -54.00
C ILE A 4 -6.68 -16.41 -53.42
N VAL A 5 -6.49 -16.80 -52.15
CA VAL A 5 -6.80 -16.18 -50.82
C VAL A 5 -8.33 -16.01 -50.58
N PHE A 6 -8.73 -16.21 -49.33
CA PHE A 6 -10.00 -15.89 -48.67
C PHE A 6 -10.99 -17.07 -48.51
N VAL A 7 -11.15 -17.68 -47.31
CA VAL A 7 -11.75 -17.17 -46.04
C VAL A 7 -13.25 -17.44 -46.04
N VAL A 8 -13.80 -17.56 -44.82
CA VAL A 8 -15.24 -17.52 -44.48
C VAL A 8 -15.88 -18.92 -44.66
N MET A 9 -16.39 -19.64 -43.65
CA MET A 9 -16.92 -19.21 -42.36
C MET A 9 -17.46 -20.44 -41.58
N LEU A 10 -17.38 -20.36 -40.25
CA LEU A 10 -18.48 -20.69 -39.33
C LEU A 10 -19.01 -22.15 -39.26
N TYR A 11 -18.65 -22.89 -38.21
CA TYR A 11 -19.45 -23.03 -36.96
C TYR A 11 -18.95 -24.19 -36.07
N ALA A 12 -19.11 -23.97 -34.76
CA ALA A 12 -18.76 -24.80 -33.59
C ALA A 12 -17.29 -24.66 -33.13
N LEU A 13 -16.89 -23.76 -32.21
CA LEU A 13 -17.52 -23.22 -31.00
C LEU A 13 -18.12 -24.29 -30.08
N LEU A 14 -17.65 -24.26 -28.82
CA LEU A 14 -18.07 -25.07 -27.66
C LEU A 14 -17.37 -26.45 -27.66
N ILE A 15 -16.46 -26.82 -26.78
CA ILE A 15 -16.33 -26.53 -25.35
C ILE A 15 -14.83 -26.60 -25.02
N ALA A 16 -14.13 -25.47 -25.01
CA ALA A 16 -12.96 -25.34 -24.16
C ALA A 16 -13.51 -25.23 -22.74
N ALA A 17 -13.65 -26.38 -22.09
CA ALA A 17 -13.78 -26.41 -20.64
C ALA A 17 -12.46 -25.89 -20.09
N CYS A 18 -12.37 -24.55 -19.99
CA CYS A 18 -11.55 -23.92 -18.99
C CYS A 18 -12.08 -24.44 -17.65
N LYS A 19 -11.55 -25.59 -17.22
CA LYS A 19 -11.36 -25.82 -15.80
C LYS A 19 -10.52 -24.64 -15.36
N LYS A 20 -11.21 -23.65 -14.80
CA LYS A 20 -10.64 -22.66 -13.91
C LYS A 20 -9.98 -23.51 -12.83
N GLU A 21 -8.71 -23.83 -13.01
CA GLU A 21 -7.89 -24.34 -11.93
C GLU A 21 -8.07 -23.30 -10.83
N HIS A 22 -8.77 -23.72 -9.77
CA HIS A 22 -8.52 -23.10 -8.48
C HIS A 22 -7.02 -23.29 -8.28
N SER A 23 -6.27 -22.23 -8.56
CA SER A 23 -4.94 -22.05 -8.01
C SER A 23 -5.13 -22.28 -6.52
N GLN A 24 -4.73 -23.47 -6.07
CA GLN A 24 -4.53 -23.70 -4.66
C GLN A 24 -3.41 -22.75 -4.31
N THR A 25 -3.78 -21.61 -3.73
CA THR A 25 -2.85 -20.68 -3.11
C THR A 25 -2.01 -21.51 -2.17
N ILE A 26 -0.77 -21.78 -2.56
CA ILE A 26 0.21 -22.38 -1.68
C ILE A 26 0.37 -21.33 -0.59
N ASP A 27 -0.22 -21.60 0.58
CA ASP A 27 -0.20 -20.71 1.74
C ASP A 27 1.21 -20.76 2.34
N ASN A 28 2.17 -20.23 1.59
CA ASN A 28 3.52 -20.07 2.04
C ASN A 28 3.48 -18.95 3.08
N LYS A 29 3.47 -19.35 4.36
CA LYS A 29 3.36 -18.47 5.53
C LYS A 29 4.39 -17.32 5.56
N ASP A 30 5.39 -17.40 4.69
CA ASP A 30 6.51 -16.48 4.60
C ASP A 30 6.39 -15.41 3.51
N GLU A 31 5.36 -15.46 2.66
CA GLU A 31 5.19 -14.53 1.55
C GLU A 31 4.42 -13.25 1.95
N PRO A 32 4.80 -12.07 1.43
CA PRO A 32 3.96 -10.89 1.54
C PRO A 32 2.64 -11.12 0.81
N GLN A 33 1.56 -10.61 1.39
CA GLN A 33 0.21 -10.79 0.87
C GLN A 33 -0.64 -9.60 1.29
N VAL A 34 -1.63 -9.24 0.49
CA VAL A 34 -2.65 -8.29 0.93
C VAL A 34 -3.99 -8.68 0.31
N SER A 35 -5.05 -8.62 1.10
CA SER A 35 -6.41 -8.80 0.61
C SER A 35 -7.27 -7.67 1.16
N PHE A 36 -8.06 -7.05 0.29
CA PHE A 36 -8.95 -5.99 0.71
C PHE A 36 -10.22 -5.95 -0.14
N ASP A 37 -11.30 -5.50 0.47
CA ASP A 37 -12.57 -5.21 -0.17
C ASP A 37 -12.67 -3.71 -0.39
N LEU A 38 -12.92 -3.32 -1.64
CA LEU A 38 -13.19 -1.95 -2.07
C LEU A 38 -14.63 -1.86 -2.59
N ASP A 39 -15.48 -1.14 -1.87
CA ASP A 39 -16.91 -0.96 -2.21
C ASP A 39 -17.67 -2.28 -2.52
N GLY A 40 -17.30 -3.39 -1.88
CA GLY A 40 -17.89 -4.72 -2.04
C GLY A 40 -17.18 -5.62 -3.05
N GLU A 41 -16.15 -5.12 -3.77
CA GLU A 41 -15.30 -5.94 -4.63
C GLU A 41 -14.10 -6.45 -3.81
N GLU A 42 -14.05 -7.76 -3.58
CA GLU A 42 -12.90 -8.41 -2.96
C GLU A 42 -11.72 -8.45 -3.93
N VAL A 43 -10.59 -7.90 -3.49
CA VAL A 43 -9.34 -7.86 -4.21
C VAL A 43 -8.29 -8.56 -3.36
N GLU A 44 -7.97 -9.79 -3.75
CA GLU A 44 -6.92 -10.59 -3.12
C GLU A 44 -5.64 -10.54 -3.95
N ILE A 45 -4.51 -10.51 -3.26
CA ILE A 45 -3.19 -10.43 -3.86
C ILE A 45 -2.28 -11.44 -3.19
N SER A 46 -1.97 -12.46 -3.95
CA SER A 46 -0.81 -13.31 -3.77
C SER A 46 0.32 -12.78 -4.64
N TYR A 47 1.53 -12.78 -4.11
CA TYR A 47 2.73 -12.60 -4.93
C TYR A 47 2.99 -13.90 -5.70
N ASP A 48 3.34 -13.79 -6.97
CA ASP A 48 3.91 -14.91 -7.71
C ASP A 48 5.43 -14.93 -7.45
N ASP A 49 5.99 -16.11 -7.16
CA ASP A 49 7.43 -16.40 -7.12
C ASP A 49 8.28 -15.57 -6.13
N GLY A 50 7.91 -15.54 -4.85
CA GLY A 50 8.84 -15.15 -3.77
C GLY A 50 9.38 -13.72 -3.84
N GLN A 51 8.74 -12.83 -4.59
CA GLN A 51 9.07 -11.41 -4.57
C GLN A 51 8.59 -10.79 -3.27
N ALA A 52 9.49 -10.12 -2.55
CA ALA A 52 9.11 -9.31 -1.39
C ALA A 52 8.30 -8.08 -1.85
N ASN A 53 7.42 -7.56 -1.00
CA ASN A 53 6.91 -6.20 -1.19
C ASN A 53 8.08 -5.21 -1.22
N GLU A 54 7.91 -4.13 -1.97
CA GLU A 54 8.93 -3.08 -2.05
C GLU A 54 8.79 -2.20 -0.81
N SER A 55 9.73 -2.29 0.12
CA SER A 55 9.79 -1.41 1.29
C SER A 55 10.79 -0.29 1.05
N SER A 56 10.38 0.94 1.32
CA SER A 56 11.22 2.13 1.19
C SER A 56 11.30 2.86 2.52
N VAL A 57 12.51 3.32 2.86
CA VAL A 57 12.75 4.20 3.99
C VAL A 57 12.94 5.59 3.44
N TYR A 58 12.24 6.56 4.03
CA TYR A 58 12.45 7.97 3.74
C TYR A 58 12.93 8.69 4.99
N SER A 59 13.69 9.76 4.79
CA SER A 59 14.16 10.61 5.87
C SER A 59 14.19 12.06 5.44
N PHE A 60 13.92 12.96 6.38
CA PHE A 60 14.04 14.40 6.17
C PHE A 60 14.46 15.09 7.46
N GLY A 61 15.18 16.21 7.33
CA GLY A 61 15.53 17.07 8.46
C GLY A 61 14.41 18.07 8.75
N GLY A 62 14.14 18.33 10.02
CA GLY A 62 13.29 19.43 10.46
C GLY A 62 13.89 20.16 11.66
N TYR A 63 13.23 21.23 12.10
CA TYR A 63 13.74 22.09 13.18
C TYR A 63 14.07 21.35 14.48
N ALA A 64 13.35 20.27 14.79
CA ALA A 64 13.53 19.49 16.02
C ALA A 64 14.51 18.29 15.89
N GLY A 65 15.00 17.98 14.69
CA GLY A 65 15.87 16.83 14.42
C GLY A 65 15.58 16.12 13.09
N ASN A 66 16.07 14.88 12.97
CA ASN A 66 15.83 14.05 11.79
C ASN A 66 14.58 13.20 11.96
N TYR A 67 13.86 13.01 10.87
CA TYR A 67 12.68 12.15 10.84
C TYR A 67 12.95 10.97 9.92
N PHE A 68 12.56 9.78 10.36
CA PHE A 68 12.52 8.59 9.51
C PHE A 68 11.09 8.10 9.39
N GLY A 69 10.71 7.63 8.22
CA GLY A 69 9.49 6.87 8.00
C GLY A 69 9.74 5.69 7.09
N ILE A 70 8.75 4.80 7.04
CA ILE A 70 8.81 3.59 6.22
C ILE A 70 7.48 3.36 5.52
N SER A 71 7.57 3.04 4.23
CA SER A 71 6.43 2.60 3.44
C SER A 71 6.67 1.22 2.84
N SER A 72 5.61 0.45 2.64
CA SER A 72 5.62 -0.81 1.90
C SER A 72 4.61 -0.73 0.75
N LEU A 73 5.11 -0.99 -0.45
CA LEU A 73 4.37 -1.04 -1.69
C LEU A 73 4.05 -2.50 -2.06
N PHE A 74 2.75 -2.76 -2.15
CA PHE A 74 2.15 -4.00 -2.61
C PHE A 74 1.71 -3.84 -4.06
N LYS A 75 2.48 -4.42 -4.97
CA LYS A 75 2.19 -4.40 -6.41
C LYS A 75 1.18 -5.49 -6.75
N MET A 76 0.18 -5.13 -7.55
CA MET A 76 -0.95 -5.99 -7.85
C MET A 76 -1.05 -6.26 -9.36
N ASN A 77 -1.60 -7.42 -9.73
CA ASN A 77 -1.94 -7.70 -11.11
C ASN A 77 -2.92 -6.65 -11.67
N GLY A 78 -2.67 -6.19 -12.91
CA GLY A 78 -3.50 -5.16 -13.55
C GLY A 78 -3.19 -3.71 -13.17
N LYS A 79 -1.96 -3.41 -12.74
CA LYS A 79 -1.45 -2.05 -12.42
C LYS A 79 -2.08 -1.39 -11.20
N VAL A 80 -2.73 -2.17 -10.35
CA VAL A 80 -3.19 -1.67 -9.06
C VAL A 80 -1.99 -1.68 -8.11
N ASN A 81 -1.90 -0.70 -7.22
CA ASN A 81 -0.83 -0.60 -6.22
C ASN A 81 -1.43 -0.16 -4.89
N LEU A 82 -1.08 -0.85 -3.80
CA LEU A 82 -1.38 -0.40 -2.44
C LEU A 82 -0.08 -0.06 -1.74
N GLU A 83 0.04 1.15 -1.23
CA GLU A 83 1.16 1.60 -0.42
C GLU A 83 0.66 1.87 1.01
N ILE A 84 1.37 1.33 1.99
CA ILE A 84 1.10 1.55 3.41
C ILE A 84 2.33 2.23 4.01
N THR A 85 2.15 3.42 4.57
CA THR A 85 3.18 4.18 5.29
C THR A 85 2.95 4.04 6.79
N PHE A 86 3.89 3.41 7.51
CA PHE A 86 3.68 2.93 8.89
C PHE A 86 3.97 3.96 9.99
N GLY A 87 4.32 5.19 9.62
CA GLY A 87 4.59 6.26 10.57
C GLY A 87 5.83 7.08 10.22
N THR A 88 6.05 8.11 11.03
CA THR A 88 7.29 8.86 11.10
C THR A 88 7.77 8.92 12.55
N VAL A 89 9.07 8.78 12.79
CA VAL A 89 9.70 8.91 14.12
C VAL A 89 10.74 10.02 14.08
N LEU A 90 10.67 10.93 15.05
CA LEU A 90 11.72 11.92 15.32
C LEU A 90 12.89 11.25 16.04
N THR A 91 14.10 11.50 15.56
CA THR A 91 15.34 11.02 16.18
C THR A 91 16.47 12.04 16.03
N GLN A 92 17.44 11.96 16.93
CA GLN A 92 18.71 12.68 16.81
C GLN A 92 19.74 11.89 15.97
N SER A 93 19.45 10.63 15.66
CA SER A 93 20.31 9.82 14.78
C SER A 93 20.31 10.34 13.35
N THR A 94 21.46 10.24 12.69
CA THR A 94 21.60 10.53 11.25
C THR A 94 21.34 9.30 10.38
N GLN A 95 21.19 8.12 10.99
CA GLN A 95 20.93 6.85 10.32
C GLN A 95 19.71 6.15 10.95
N LEU A 96 18.99 5.39 10.14
CA LEU A 96 17.94 4.51 10.64
C LEU A 96 18.59 3.39 11.47
N THR A 97 18.29 3.35 12.76
CA THR A 97 18.69 2.26 13.64
C THR A 97 17.57 1.24 13.77
N GLU A 98 17.91 0.02 14.17
CA GLU A 98 16.93 -1.03 14.42
C GLU A 98 15.88 -0.59 15.47
N ASP A 99 16.28 0.12 16.52
CA ASP A 99 15.36 0.65 17.54
C ASP A 99 14.35 1.66 16.97
N VAL A 100 14.79 2.51 16.03
CA VAL A 100 13.90 3.47 15.34
C VAL A 100 12.94 2.69 14.41
N LEU A 101 13.45 1.69 13.70
CA LEU A 101 12.64 0.83 12.85
C LEU A 101 11.55 0.09 13.64
N VAL A 102 11.90 -0.50 14.78
CA VAL A 102 10.97 -1.21 15.67
C VAL A 102 9.87 -0.29 16.18
N GLN A 103 10.19 0.98 16.51
CA GLN A 103 9.17 1.96 16.90
C GLN A 103 8.17 2.25 15.78
N LEU A 104 8.64 2.35 14.53
CA LEU A 104 7.76 2.58 13.37
C LEU A 104 6.77 1.43 13.21
N ILE A 105 7.22 0.18 13.35
CA ILE A 105 6.43 -1.03 13.04
C ILE A 105 5.80 -1.72 14.26
N ALA A 106 5.94 -1.16 15.46
CA ALA A 106 5.46 -1.79 16.69
C ALA A 106 3.97 -2.21 16.62
N PRO A 107 3.59 -3.39 17.16
CA PRO A 107 2.20 -3.80 17.21
C PRO A 107 1.29 -2.79 17.91
N GLY A 108 0.04 -2.73 17.48
CA GLY A 108 -1.00 -1.91 18.08
C GLY A 108 -1.77 -1.05 17.09
N LYS A 109 -2.79 -0.38 17.63
CA LYS A 109 -3.71 0.46 16.87
C LYS A 109 -2.99 1.73 16.41
N ARG A 110 -3.14 2.06 15.14
CA ARG A 110 -2.61 3.29 14.53
C ARG A 110 -3.74 4.26 14.21
N VAL A 111 -3.42 5.55 14.24
CA VAL A 111 -4.33 6.62 13.84
C VAL A 111 -3.95 7.03 12.42
N TYR A 112 -4.92 7.20 11.53
CA TYR A 112 -4.62 7.70 10.20
C TYR A 112 -4.08 9.15 10.27
N GLY A 113 -3.13 9.47 9.40
CA GLY A 113 -2.55 10.80 9.26
C GLY A 113 -1.94 10.99 7.88
N SER A 114 -1.51 12.21 7.56
CA SER A 114 -0.80 12.48 6.31
C SER A 114 0.69 12.26 6.52
N LEU A 115 1.30 11.21 5.95
CA LEU A 115 2.63 10.78 6.41
C LEU A 115 3.75 10.89 5.39
N GLY A 116 3.47 11.16 4.13
CA GLY A 116 4.56 11.36 3.19
C GLY A 116 4.20 11.32 1.72
N ALA A 117 2.93 11.23 1.35
CA ALA A 117 2.58 11.34 -0.06
C ALA A 117 2.81 12.75 -0.67
N PHE A 118 3.17 13.77 0.15
CA PHE A 118 3.33 15.17 -0.28
C PHE A 118 4.46 15.89 0.47
N GLU A 119 5.24 16.68 -0.26
CA GLU A 119 6.47 17.37 0.19
C GLU A 119 6.27 18.37 1.33
N THR A 120 5.02 18.76 1.65
CA THR A 120 4.78 19.94 2.48
C THR A 120 4.40 19.67 3.93
N HIS A 121 3.80 18.52 4.29
CA HIS A 121 3.26 18.32 5.65
C HIS A 121 3.19 16.85 6.11
N PRO A 122 4.33 16.14 6.26
CA PRO A 122 4.31 14.87 6.99
C PRO A 122 3.92 15.16 8.45
N ASP A 123 2.89 14.48 8.92
CA ASP A 123 2.35 14.59 10.25
C ASP A 123 3.27 13.80 11.19
N LEU A 124 4.22 14.51 11.80
CA LEU A 124 5.50 14.05 12.37
C LEU A 124 5.42 13.12 13.59
N LYS A 125 4.30 12.44 13.84
CA LYS A 125 4.07 11.68 15.08
C LYS A 125 4.19 10.16 14.86
N PRO A 126 4.95 9.46 15.71
CA PRO A 126 4.92 8.00 15.75
C PRO A 126 3.50 7.52 16.09
N GLY A 127 3.13 6.35 15.57
CA GLY A 127 1.79 5.78 15.78
C GLY A 127 0.73 6.22 14.75
N LYS A 128 1.12 7.02 13.75
CA LYS A 128 0.27 7.33 12.61
C LYS A 128 0.44 6.35 11.45
N VAL A 129 -0.53 6.30 10.54
CA VAL A 129 -0.47 5.50 9.31
C VAL A 129 -1.11 6.24 8.13
N GLU A 130 -0.63 6.00 6.91
CA GLU A 130 -1.26 6.46 5.68
C GLU A 130 -1.39 5.27 4.72
N ILE A 131 -2.55 5.15 4.05
CA ILE A 131 -2.77 4.19 2.97
C ILE A 131 -2.95 4.97 1.68
N ALA A 132 -2.13 4.69 0.68
CA ALA A 132 -2.29 5.17 -0.68
C ALA A 132 -2.61 4.00 -1.61
N TYR A 133 -3.51 4.23 -2.56
CA TYR A 133 -4.03 3.21 -3.46
C TYR A 133 -4.10 3.79 -4.88
N THR A 134 -3.56 3.08 -5.86
CA THR A 134 -3.71 3.42 -7.27
C THR A 134 -4.57 2.37 -7.94
N ASP A 135 -5.69 2.78 -8.54
CA ASP A 135 -6.62 1.85 -9.18
C ASP A 135 -6.21 1.46 -10.61
N LYS A 136 -6.98 0.56 -11.23
CA LYS A 136 -6.74 0.06 -12.60
C LYS A 136 -6.75 1.17 -13.66
N LYS A 137 -7.35 2.33 -13.37
CA LYS A 137 -7.41 3.52 -14.24
C LYS A 137 -6.28 4.51 -13.93
N SER A 138 -5.28 4.10 -13.15
CA SER A 138 -4.19 4.94 -12.66
C SER A 138 -4.65 6.13 -11.82
N VAL A 139 -5.85 6.07 -11.23
CA VAL A 139 -6.34 7.09 -10.32
C VAL A 139 -5.76 6.83 -8.93
N ARG A 140 -5.17 7.87 -8.33
CA ARG A 140 -4.60 7.81 -6.99
C ARG A 140 -5.65 8.18 -5.94
N TRP A 141 -5.67 7.39 -4.86
CA TRP A 141 -6.53 7.51 -3.71
C TRP A 141 -5.68 7.47 -2.44
N CYS A 142 -6.09 8.16 -1.39
CA CYS A 142 -5.36 8.22 -0.13
C CYS A 142 -6.31 8.21 1.08
N SER A 143 -5.91 7.64 2.20
CA SER A 143 -6.63 7.78 3.48
C SER A 143 -6.68 9.23 3.97
N THR A 144 -5.89 10.12 3.38
CA THR A 144 -5.92 11.55 3.66
C THR A 144 -6.65 12.27 2.53
N GLN A 145 -7.66 13.08 2.86
CA GLN A 145 -8.27 13.97 1.87
C GLN A 145 -7.37 15.19 1.67
N ILE A 146 -7.02 15.47 0.42
CA ILE A 146 -6.11 16.57 0.08
C ILE A 146 -6.81 17.47 -0.92
N LYS A 147 -6.77 18.76 -0.62
CA LYS A 147 -7.29 19.81 -1.47
C LYS A 147 -6.21 20.86 -1.67
N GLU A 148 -5.69 20.90 -2.88
CA GLU A 148 -4.83 21.98 -3.34
C GLU A 148 -5.71 23.16 -3.78
N GLU A 149 -5.44 24.35 -3.24
CA GLU A 149 -6.13 25.60 -3.58
C GLU A 149 -5.09 26.62 -4.05
N THR A 150 -5.25 27.16 -5.25
CA THR A 150 -4.43 28.31 -5.68
C THR A 150 -5.06 29.59 -5.15
N SER A 151 -4.34 30.31 -4.29
CA SER A 151 -4.71 31.63 -3.80
C SER A 151 -3.87 32.72 -4.48
N GLY A 152 -4.25 33.99 -4.32
CA GLY A 152 -3.49 35.13 -4.85
C GLY A 152 -2.05 35.24 -4.31
N SER A 153 -1.72 34.50 -3.25
CA SER A 153 -0.40 34.40 -2.63
C SER A 153 0.38 33.14 -2.98
N GLY A 154 -0.19 32.21 -3.77
CA GLY A 154 0.49 30.98 -4.20
C GLY A 154 -0.35 29.72 -4.06
N LEU A 155 0.31 28.56 -4.03
CA LEU A 155 -0.34 27.28 -3.80
C LEU A 155 -0.53 27.05 -2.30
N GLU A 156 -1.77 26.95 -1.84
CA GLU A 156 -2.13 26.54 -0.50
C GLU A 156 -2.61 25.09 -0.52
N ILE A 157 -1.97 24.23 0.27
CA ILE A 157 -2.33 22.81 0.35
C ILE A 157 -3.08 22.58 1.66
N LYS A 158 -4.37 22.28 1.56
CA LYS A 158 -5.19 21.90 2.71
C LYS A 158 -5.26 20.38 2.83
N VAL A 159 -4.73 19.88 3.93
CA VAL A 159 -4.76 18.47 4.29
C VAL A 159 -5.86 18.23 5.32
N ILE A 160 -6.77 17.29 5.05
CA ILE A 160 -7.90 16.94 5.92
C ILE A 160 -7.85 15.44 6.19
N VAL A 161 -7.71 15.06 7.46
CA VAL A 161 -7.81 13.68 7.91
C VAL A 161 -9.23 13.42 8.43
N ASP A 162 -10.13 13.02 7.54
CA ASP A 162 -11.50 12.62 7.87
C ASP A 162 -11.58 11.08 7.93
N GLN A 163 -11.49 10.51 9.14
CA GLN A 163 -11.40 9.05 9.33
C GLN A 163 -12.43 8.53 10.34
N PRO A 164 -13.74 8.75 10.09
CA PRO A 164 -14.80 8.38 11.02
C PRO A 164 -14.96 6.85 11.05
N LYS A 165 -14.82 6.26 12.25
CA LYS A 165 -14.93 4.82 12.51
C LYS A 165 -13.88 3.95 11.80
N SER A 166 -12.76 4.55 11.38
CA SER A 166 -11.68 3.81 10.74
C SER A 166 -10.77 3.11 11.77
N THR A 167 -10.16 2.02 11.35
CA THR A 167 -9.21 1.23 12.15
C THR A 167 -8.02 0.83 11.30
N PHE A 168 -6.83 0.92 11.89
CA PHE A 168 -5.63 0.28 11.38
C PHE A 168 -4.93 -0.38 12.56
N ASN A 169 -4.55 -1.64 12.42
CA ASN A 169 -3.84 -2.38 13.46
C ASN A 169 -2.67 -3.13 12.88
N ILE A 170 -1.50 -3.02 13.53
CA ILE A 170 -0.42 -3.99 13.35
C ILE A 170 -0.64 -5.05 14.42
N ASP A 171 -1.05 -6.25 13.99
CA ASP A 171 -1.39 -7.35 14.88
C ASP A 171 -0.13 -8.03 15.44
N LYS A 172 0.87 -8.23 14.58
CA LYS A 172 2.08 -8.99 14.93
C LYS A 172 3.28 -8.51 14.13
N ILE A 173 4.44 -8.52 14.79
CA ILE A 173 5.75 -8.42 14.13
C ILE A 173 6.60 -9.64 14.50
N GLU A 174 7.33 -10.19 13.55
CA GLU A 174 8.25 -11.33 13.74
C GLU A 174 9.55 -11.05 12.99
N LYS A 175 10.71 -11.25 13.61
CA LYS A 175 11.96 -11.31 12.85
C LYS A 175 11.93 -12.57 11.99
N THR A 176 12.32 -12.44 10.73
CA THR A 176 12.40 -13.54 9.77
C THR A 176 13.60 -13.35 8.85
N ARG A 177 14.06 -14.43 8.23
CA ARG A 177 15.16 -14.40 7.28
C ARG A 177 14.62 -14.79 5.91
N LEU A 178 14.85 -13.92 4.93
CA LEU A 178 14.42 -14.13 3.56
C LEU A 178 15.25 -15.24 2.90
N ASN A 179 14.73 -15.83 1.83
CA ASN A 179 15.41 -16.87 1.05
C ASN A 179 16.76 -16.40 0.48
N ASN A 180 16.94 -15.09 0.27
CA ASN A 180 18.21 -14.48 -0.14
C ASN A 180 19.19 -14.23 1.03
N GLY A 181 18.88 -14.72 2.23
CA GLY A 181 19.72 -14.63 3.43
C GLY A 181 19.64 -13.31 4.17
N LYS A 182 18.85 -12.33 3.72
CA LYS A 182 18.67 -11.03 4.39
C LYS A 182 17.69 -11.14 5.56
N ASP A 183 18.00 -10.46 6.64
CA ASP A 183 17.10 -10.35 7.79
C ASP A 183 16.01 -9.31 7.51
N SER A 184 14.82 -9.55 8.05
CA SER A 184 13.66 -8.68 7.88
C SER A 184 12.68 -8.85 9.04
N TYR A 185 11.78 -7.88 9.18
CA TYR A 185 10.56 -8.02 9.97
C TYR A 185 9.40 -8.41 9.07
N ARG A 186 8.72 -9.49 9.45
CA ARG A 186 7.39 -9.80 8.96
C ARG A 186 6.37 -9.06 9.81
N ILE A 187 5.56 -8.23 9.17
CA ILE A 187 4.47 -7.49 9.80
C ILE A 187 3.14 -8.05 9.32
N LYS A 188 2.20 -8.27 10.25
CA LYS A 188 0.83 -8.69 9.95
C LYS A 188 -0.15 -7.70 10.54
N GLY A 189 -1.19 -7.36 9.79
CA GLY A 189 -2.17 -6.40 10.27
C GLY A 189 -3.44 -6.36 9.44
N ASN A 190 -4.30 -5.41 9.81
CA ASN A 190 -5.58 -5.20 9.16
C ASN A 190 -5.99 -3.72 9.20
N PHE A 191 -6.93 -3.35 8.33
CA PHE A 191 -7.45 -2.01 8.22
C PHE A 191 -8.92 -1.97 7.78
N ASP A 192 -9.63 -0.92 8.15
CA ASP A 192 -10.94 -0.50 7.65
C ASP A 192 -10.92 1.03 7.63
N CYS A 193 -11.03 1.65 6.47
CA CYS A 193 -10.96 3.09 6.30
C CYS A 193 -11.71 3.60 5.08
N PHE A 194 -11.80 4.93 4.98
CA PHE A 194 -12.11 5.59 3.72
C PHE A 194 -10.83 5.98 3.00
N VAL A 195 -10.81 5.83 1.68
CA VAL A 195 -9.81 6.44 0.79
C VAL A 195 -10.48 7.47 -0.09
N TYR A 196 -9.82 8.61 -0.28
CA TYR A 196 -10.27 9.78 -1.01
C TYR A 196 -9.47 9.91 -2.29
N GLN A 197 -10.15 10.18 -3.40
CA GLN A 197 -9.47 10.48 -4.64
C GLN A 197 -8.72 11.81 -4.50
N ILE A 198 -7.44 11.84 -4.91
CA ILE A 198 -6.65 13.08 -4.89
C ILE A 198 -7.33 14.16 -5.73
N ASN A 199 -7.37 15.40 -5.21
CA ASN A 199 -7.97 16.57 -5.86
C ASN A 199 -9.46 16.39 -6.22
N SER A 200 -10.19 15.56 -5.47
CA SER A 200 -11.60 15.27 -5.68
C SER A 200 -12.34 15.10 -4.35
N LYS A 201 -13.69 15.14 -4.41
CA LYS A 201 -14.56 14.83 -3.27
C LYS A 201 -14.97 13.35 -3.24
N ALA A 202 -14.58 12.56 -4.26
CA ALA A 202 -14.90 11.15 -4.31
C ALA A 202 -14.18 10.39 -3.17
N LYS A 203 -14.91 9.47 -2.54
CA LYS A 203 -14.38 8.58 -1.51
C LYS A 203 -14.95 7.18 -1.65
N LYS A 204 -14.19 6.20 -1.19
CA LYS A 204 -14.54 4.78 -1.21
C LYS A 204 -14.25 4.14 0.14
N LYS A 205 -15.02 3.12 0.50
CA LYS A 205 -14.71 2.33 1.70
C LYS A 205 -13.75 1.20 1.33
N MET A 206 -12.71 1.04 2.11
CA MET A 206 -11.70 0.00 1.92
C MET A 206 -11.43 -0.71 3.25
N LYS A 207 -11.47 -2.04 3.25
CA LYS A 207 -11.10 -2.85 4.42
C LYS A 207 -10.20 -3.99 3.97
N GLY A 208 -9.18 -4.36 4.73
CA GLY A 208 -8.25 -5.40 4.32
C GLY A 208 -7.36 -5.96 5.41
N LYS A 209 -6.59 -6.98 5.03
CA LYS A 209 -5.52 -7.61 5.81
C LYS A 209 -4.24 -7.55 5.00
N PHE A 210 -3.10 -7.41 5.67
CA PHE A 210 -1.79 -7.38 5.03
C PHE A 210 -0.78 -8.22 5.81
N ILE A 211 0.14 -8.82 5.05
CA ILE A 211 1.39 -9.41 5.50
C ILE A 211 2.49 -8.73 4.68
N GLY A 212 3.37 -7.99 5.33
CA GLY A 212 4.49 -7.28 4.70
C GLY A 212 5.83 -7.74 5.25
N LEU A 213 6.87 -7.55 4.46
CA LEU A 213 8.28 -7.75 4.79
C LEU A 213 8.99 -6.39 4.78
N ILE A 214 9.66 -6.09 5.88
CA ILE A 214 10.43 -4.86 6.09
C ILE A 214 11.89 -5.27 6.32
N PRO A 215 12.81 -4.97 5.38
CA PRO A 215 14.23 -5.31 5.56
C PRO A 215 14.83 -4.66 6.82
N LEU A 216 15.72 -5.40 7.47
CA LEU A 216 16.57 -4.92 8.56
C LEU A 216 17.84 -4.24 8.03
#